data_AF-A0A6P0PPT4-F1
#
_entry.id   AF-A0A6P0PPT4-F1
#
_cell.length_a   1.000
_cell.length_b   1.000
_cell.length_c   1.000
_cell.angle_alpha   90.00
_cell.angle_beta   90.00
_cell.angle_gamma   90.00
#
_symmetry.space_group_name_H-M   'P 1'
#
loop_
_entity.id
_entity.type
_entity.pdbx_description
1 polymer ?
#
loop_
_entity_poly.entity_id
_entity_poly.type
_entity_poly.pdbx_seq_one_letter_code
_entity_poly.pdbx_strand_id
1 'polypeptide(L)'
;SIREDAAGFPSKYWSKEINLLPERNLSGNWQGTAVTMTPDLKVSEPIATQLHWPLAGNKMFFFPDGISLSCPEQVNIGTSFNIAANWLITPSDLQQLRVKYDESGALYSLTLEEFYLSDAGGNP
;
A
#
# COMPACT_ATOMS: atom_id res chain seq x y z
N SER A 1 8.85 9.05 -9.43
CA SER A 1 7.97 7.87 -9.45
C SER A 1 8.08 7.21 -10.82
N ILE A 2 7.94 5.89 -10.88
CA ILE A 2 7.82 5.16 -12.15
C ILE A 2 6.32 4.97 -12.40
N ARG A 3 5.84 5.41 -13.55
CA ARG A 3 4.46 5.23 -14.03
C ARG A 3 4.57 4.66 -15.43
N GLU A 4 4.13 3.44 -15.59
CA GLU A 4 4.32 2.68 -16.82
C GLU A 4 2.98 2.18 -17.32
N ASP A 5 2.86 2.14 -18.64
CA ASP A 5 1.71 1.61 -19.34
C ASP A 5 2.15 0.51 -20.29
N ALA A 6 1.30 -0.50 -20.44
CA ALA A 6 1.49 -1.48 -21.50
C ALA A 6 1.28 -0.81 -22.87
N ALA A 7 2.11 -1.16 -23.85
CA ALA A 7 1.97 -0.66 -25.21
C ALA A 7 0.56 -0.96 -25.75
N GLY A 8 -0.15 0.07 -26.20
CA GLY A 8 -1.53 -0.03 -26.69
C GLY A 8 -2.62 0.09 -25.62
N PHE A 9 -2.25 0.16 -24.34
CA PHE A 9 -3.19 0.30 -23.22
C PHE A 9 -2.75 1.44 -22.28
N PRO A 10 -2.79 2.70 -22.74
CA PRO A 10 -2.41 3.84 -21.90
C PRO A 10 -3.38 3.99 -20.73
N SER A 11 -2.84 4.12 -19.53
CA SER A 11 -3.61 4.37 -18.33
C SER A 11 -4.14 5.80 -18.34
N LYS A 12 -5.40 5.97 -17.97
CA LYS A 12 -5.98 7.29 -17.72
C LYS A 12 -5.58 7.89 -16.37
N TYR A 13 -4.87 7.13 -15.53
CA TYR A 13 -4.56 7.51 -14.16
C TYR A 13 -3.27 8.32 -14.02
N TRP A 14 -2.39 8.33 -15.02
CA TRP A 14 -1.07 8.94 -14.90
C TRP A 14 -1.04 10.42 -15.29
N SER A 15 -0.41 11.20 -14.42
CA SER A 15 0.00 12.57 -14.72
C SER A 15 1.54 12.66 -14.84
N LYS A 16 2.00 13.80 -15.38
CA LYS A 16 3.43 14.16 -15.37
C LYS A 16 3.87 14.83 -14.05
N GLU A 17 2.93 15.05 -13.13
CA GLU A 17 3.19 15.72 -11.86
C GLU A 17 4.00 14.81 -10.92
N ILE A 18 4.95 15.40 -10.19
CA ILE A 18 5.81 14.67 -9.23
C ILE A 18 5.89 15.34 -7.86
N ASN A 19 5.20 16.47 -7.69
CA ASN A 19 5.24 17.26 -6.47
C ASN A 19 4.55 16.51 -5.32
N LEU A 20 5.14 16.59 -4.12
CA LEU A 20 4.47 16.10 -2.91
C LEU A 20 3.17 16.87 -2.70
N LEU A 21 2.12 16.12 -2.36
CA LEU A 21 0.80 16.65 -2.10
C LEU A 21 0.52 16.72 -0.60
N PRO A 22 -0.47 17.54 -0.18
CA PRO A 22 -1.03 17.46 1.15
C PRO A 22 -1.60 16.07 1.46
N GLU A 23 -1.87 15.84 2.74
CA GLU A 23 -2.49 14.60 3.21
C GLU A 23 -3.79 14.28 2.47
N ARG A 24 -3.91 13.03 2.01
CA ARG A 24 -5.12 12.52 1.37
C ARG A 24 -6.02 11.88 2.42
N ASN A 25 -7.32 12.16 2.33
CA ASN A 25 -8.30 11.48 3.14
C ASN A 25 -8.46 10.01 2.69
N LEU A 26 -8.10 9.08 3.58
CA LEU A 26 -8.32 7.65 3.44
C LEU A 26 -9.23 7.12 4.57
N SER A 27 -10.02 7.99 5.20
CA SER A 27 -10.98 7.58 6.22
C SER A 27 -12.10 6.72 5.62
N GLY A 28 -12.65 5.83 6.45
CA GLY A 28 -13.73 4.94 6.05
C GLY A 28 -13.47 3.48 6.43
N ASN A 29 -14.47 2.64 6.22
CA ASN A 29 -14.40 1.22 6.51
C ASN A 29 -13.86 0.45 5.30
N TRP A 30 -12.55 0.47 5.14
CA TRP A 30 -11.87 -0.29 4.09
C TRP A 30 -11.75 -1.76 4.50
N GLN A 31 -12.38 -2.63 3.71
CA GLN A 31 -12.32 -4.08 3.88
C GLN A 31 -11.67 -4.70 2.65
N GLY A 32 -11.04 -5.85 2.81
CA GLY A 32 -10.27 -6.42 1.70
C GLY A 32 -9.67 -7.79 1.99
N THR A 33 -8.80 -8.20 1.08
CA THR A 33 -8.02 -9.45 1.18
C THR A 33 -6.53 -9.16 1.17
N ALA A 34 -5.78 -9.91 1.98
CA ALA A 34 -4.33 -9.86 2.04
C ALA A 34 -3.74 -11.20 1.56
N VAL A 35 -2.75 -11.13 0.69
CA VAL A 35 -1.96 -12.27 0.21
C VAL A 35 -0.50 -11.99 0.53
N THR A 36 0.16 -12.90 1.26
CA THR A 36 1.55 -12.72 1.70
C THR A 36 2.49 -13.69 1.01
N MET A 37 3.63 -13.17 0.56
CA MET A 37 4.74 -13.91 0.00
C MET A 37 5.95 -13.83 0.94
N THR A 38 6.60 -14.97 1.17
CA THR A 38 7.87 -15.09 1.91
C THR A 38 9.09 -15.07 0.95
N PRO A 39 10.32 -14.88 1.46
CA PRO A 39 11.53 -14.83 0.61
C PRO A 39 11.79 -16.09 -0.21
N ASP A 40 11.28 -17.25 0.23
CA ASP A 40 11.34 -18.51 -0.51
C ASP A 40 10.19 -18.67 -1.54
N LEU A 41 9.51 -17.56 -1.86
CA LEU A 41 8.45 -17.45 -2.86
C LEU A 41 7.18 -18.26 -2.55
N LYS A 42 7.00 -18.71 -1.31
CA LYS A 42 5.73 -19.29 -0.89
C LYS A 42 4.70 -18.18 -0.73
N VAL A 43 3.53 -18.41 -1.31
CA VAL A 43 2.40 -17.48 -1.26
C VAL A 43 1.30 -18.09 -0.39
N SER A 44 0.77 -17.29 0.53
CA SER A 44 -0.35 -17.70 1.37
C SER A 44 -1.66 -17.73 0.59
N GLU A 45 -2.65 -18.46 1.11
CA GLU A 45 -4.04 -18.21 0.73
C GLU A 45 -4.46 -16.77 1.11
N PRO A 46 -5.43 -16.17 0.41
CA PRO A 46 -5.98 -14.87 0.78
C PRO A 46 -6.67 -14.92 2.15
N ILE A 47 -6.43 -13.92 2.98
CA ILE A 47 -7.11 -13.72 4.26
C ILE A 47 -7.86 -12.39 4.29
N ALA A 48 -9.00 -12.34 4.97
CA ALA A 48 -9.73 -11.09 5.16
C ALA A 48 -8.90 -10.10 6.01
N THR A 49 -8.91 -8.83 5.63
CA THR A 49 -8.17 -7.75 6.29
C THR A 49 -8.93 -6.43 6.23
N GLN A 50 -8.45 -5.43 6.98
CA GLN A 50 -8.90 -4.05 6.95
C GLN A 50 -7.70 -3.12 6.76
N LEU A 51 -7.92 -1.92 6.24
CA LEU A 51 -6.83 -0.97 6.02
C LEU A 51 -6.23 -0.52 7.34
N HIS A 52 -4.94 -0.81 7.52
CA HIS A 52 -4.13 -0.29 8.62
C HIS A 52 -3.17 0.78 8.06
N TRP A 53 -3.59 2.04 8.10
CA TRP A 53 -2.83 3.16 7.52
C TRP A 53 -2.86 4.41 8.42
N PRO A 54 -1.71 5.09 8.63
CA PRO A 54 -0.36 4.64 8.27
C PRO A 54 0.10 3.44 9.10
N LEU A 55 1.19 2.80 8.68
CA LEU A 55 1.86 1.83 9.53
C LEU A 55 2.45 2.54 10.77
N ALA A 56 2.35 1.92 11.94
CA ALA A 56 2.87 2.49 13.17
C ALA A 56 4.37 2.82 13.06
N GLY A 57 4.78 3.99 13.54
CA GLY A 57 6.18 4.46 13.51
C GLY A 57 6.65 5.04 12.17
N ASN A 58 5.80 5.10 11.15
CA ASN A 58 6.15 5.62 9.84
C ASN A 58 5.68 7.06 9.61
N LYS A 59 6.37 7.77 8.71
CA LYS A 59 5.92 9.01 8.07
C LYS A 59 5.15 8.71 6.79
N MET A 60 4.22 9.60 6.43
CA MET A 60 3.43 9.51 5.21
C MET A 60 3.89 10.54 4.18
N PHE A 61 3.93 10.12 2.92
CA PHE A 61 4.18 10.97 1.76
C PHE A 61 3.08 10.72 0.73
N PHE A 62 2.49 11.80 0.22
CA PHE A 62 1.41 11.73 -0.75
C PHE A 62 1.91 12.24 -2.09
N PHE A 63 1.65 11.46 -3.13
CA PHE A 63 2.07 11.76 -4.49
C PHE A 63 0.84 11.90 -5.40
N PRO A 64 1.01 12.48 -6.59
CA PRO A 64 -0.04 12.50 -7.61
C PRO A 64 -0.51 11.09 -7.97
N ASP A 65 -1.67 11.02 -8.62
CA ASP A 65 -2.24 9.79 -9.20
C ASP A 65 -2.66 8.75 -8.15
N GLY A 66 -3.08 9.20 -6.97
CA GLY A 66 -3.59 8.33 -5.91
C GLY A 66 -2.49 7.59 -5.14
N ILE A 67 -1.22 7.87 -5.38
CA ILE A 67 -0.11 7.14 -4.75
C ILE A 67 0.19 7.72 -3.36
N SER A 68 0.48 6.86 -2.39
CA SER A 68 1.08 7.28 -1.09
C SER A 68 2.09 6.28 -0.58
N LEU A 69 3.02 6.75 0.24
CA LEU A 69 4.09 5.98 0.84
C LEU A 69 4.07 6.17 2.35
N SER A 70 4.12 5.07 3.10
CA SER A 70 4.34 5.02 4.54
C SER A 70 5.66 4.32 4.78
N CYS A 71 6.66 5.04 5.29
CA CYS A 71 7.97 4.48 5.61
C CYS A 71 8.58 5.13 6.86
N PRO A 72 9.56 4.48 7.54
CA PRO A 72 10.28 5.11 8.63
C PRO A 72 11.00 6.38 8.15
N GLU A 73 11.13 7.38 9.02
CA GLU A 73 12.00 8.54 8.74
C GLU A 73 13.47 8.13 8.68
N GLN A 74 13.85 7.16 9.52
CA GLN A 74 15.18 6.60 9.58
C GLN A 74 15.08 5.11 9.93
N VAL A 75 15.87 4.28 9.25
CA VAL A 75 16.05 2.88 9.61
C VAL A 75 17.19 2.77 10.62
N ASN A 76 16.90 2.15 11.76
CA ASN A 76 17.89 1.90 12.81
C ASN A 76 18.45 0.49 12.69
N ILE A 77 19.75 0.34 12.90
CA ILE A 77 20.43 -0.96 12.89
C ILE A 77 19.84 -1.85 14.00
N GLY A 78 19.61 -3.13 13.70
CA GLY A 78 19.10 -4.10 14.67
C GLY A 78 17.61 -3.91 14.99
N THR A 79 16.86 -3.17 14.17
CA THR A 79 15.42 -2.96 14.36
C THR A 79 14.67 -3.34 13.09
N SER A 80 13.66 -4.21 13.23
CA SER A 80 12.75 -4.53 12.12
C SER A 80 11.94 -3.31 11.72
N PHE A 81 11.62 -3.18 10.45
CA PHE A 81 10.80 -2.08 9.94
C PHE A 81 9.86 -2.53 8.82
N ASN A 82 8.88 -1.70 8.52
CA ASN A 82 7.93 -1.94 7.46
C ASN A 82 7.72 -0.71 6.58
N ILE A 83 7.48 -0.94 5.31
CA ILE A 83 7.14 0.08 4.32
C ILE A 83 5.81 -0.33 3.69
N ALA A 84 4.92 0.61 3.45
CA ALA A 84 3.75 0.40 2.61
C ALA A 84 3.66 1.47 1.53
N ALA A 85 3.43 1.04 0.30
CA ALA A 85 2.99 1.92 -0.78
C ALA A 85 1.52 1.61 -1.08
N ASN A 86 0.70 2.63 -1.21
CA ASN A 86 -0.70 2.48 -1.62
C ASN A 86 -0.96 3.20 -2.94
N TRP A 87 -1.95 2.69 -3.67
CA TRP A 87 -2.52 3.32 -4.84
C TRP A 87 -4.04 3.34 -4.71
N LEU A 88 -4.59 4.53 -4.49
CA LEU A 88 -6.02 4.80 -4.53
C LEU A 88 -6.44 4.92 -6.00
N ILE A 89 -6.95 3.82 -6.55
CA ILE A 89 -7.29 3.68 -7.98
C ILE A 89 -8.58 4.45 -8.28
N THR A 90 -9.56 4.32 -7.38
CA THR A 90 -10.83 5.06 -7.39
C THR A 90 -11.12 5.53 -5.96
N PRO A 91 -12.10 6.42 -5.72
CA PRO A 91 -12.49 6.78 -4.36
C PRO A 91 -12.91 5.61 -3.46
N SER A 92 -13.22 4.44 -4.03
CA SER A 92 -13.65 3.24 -3.31
C SER A 92 -12.74 2.02 -3.50
N ASP A 93 -11.66 2.12 -4.27
CA ASP A 93 -10.73 1.01 -4.55
C ASP A 93 -9.28 1.40 -4.23
N LEU A 94 -8.65 0.63 -3.37
CA LEU A 94 -7.30 0.88 -2.86
C LEU A 94 -6.48 -0.40 -2.92
N GLN A 95 -5.31 -0.34 -3.54
CA GLN A 95 -4.31 -1.40 -3.43
C GLN A 95 -3.17 -0.93 -2.51
N GLN A 96 -2.63 -1.84 -1.70
CA GLN A 96 -1.47 -1.60 -0.86
C GLN A 96 -0.47 -2.72 -1.01
N LEU A 97 0.80 -2.37 -1.23
CA LEU A 97 1.91 -3.29 -1.11
C LEU A 97 2.67 -2.97 0.17
N ARG A 98 2.72 -3.93 1.09
CA ARG A 98 3.45 -3.84 2.35
C ARG A 98 4.67 -4.74 2.31
N VAL A 99 5.83 -4.21 2.70
CA VAL A 99 7.07 -4.97 2.82
C VAL A 99 7.57 -4.88 4.25
N LYS A 100 7.93 -6.02 4.84
CA LYS A 100 8.52 -6.11 6.17
C LYS A 100 9.96 -6.60 6.06
N TYR A 101 10.86 -5.93 6.78
CA TYR A 101 12.24 -6.32 6.96
C TYR A 101 12.49 -6.69 8.42
N ASP A 102 13.29 -7.73 8.65
CA ASP A 102 13.68 -8.11 10.01
C ASP A 102 14.81 -7.22 10.57
N GLU A 103 15.27 -7.52 11.78
CA GLU A 103 16.32 -6.77 12.47
C GLU A 103 17.69 -6.78 11.77
N SER A 104 17.92 -7.73 10.87
CA SER A 104 19.12 -7.80 10.03
C SER A 104 18.99 -6.97 8.75
N GLY A 105 17.79 -6.47 8.46
CA GLY A 105 17.45 -5.81 7.20
C GLY A 105 17.14 -6.79 6.07
N ALA A 106 16.98 -8.09 6.36
CA ALA A 106 16.55 -9.07 5.37
C ALA A 106 15.04 -8.95 5.12
N LEU A 107 14.62 -9.23 3.87
CA LEU A 107 13.20 -9.35 3.55
C LEU A 107 12.58 -10.43 4.43
N TYR A 108 11.55 -10.07 5.19
CA TYR A 108 10.78 -11.01 6.00
C TYR A 108 9.52 -11.44 5.26
N SER A 109 8.79 -10.47 4.69
CA SER A 109 7.57 -10.75 3.92
C SER A 109 7.19 -9.58 3.01
N LEU A 110 6.44 -9.89 1.97
CA LEU A 110 5.74 -8.94 1.12
C LEU A 110 4.26 -9.31 1.11
N THR A 111 3.38 -8.35 1.36
CA THR A 111 1.94 -8.56 1.42
C THR A 111 1.26 -7.61 0.45
N LEU A 112 0.52 -8.16 -0.51
CA LEU A 112 -0.43 -7.41 -1.33
C LEU A 112 -1.78 -7.39 -0.60
N GLU A 113 -2.34 -6.21 -0.45
CA GLU A 113 -3.67 -6.01 0.13
C GLU A 113 -4.52 -5.24 -0.87
N GLU A 114 -5.70 -5.77 -1.17
CA GLU A 114 -6.68 -5.14 -2.07
C GLU A 114 -7.92 -4.82 -1.26
N PHE A 115 -8.28 -3.54 -1.23
CA PHE A 115 -9.37 -3.03 -0.40
C PHE A 115 -10.44 -2.37 -1.25
N TYR A 116 -11.67 -2.52 -0.79
CA TYR A 116 -12.83 -1.75 -1.21
C TYR A 116 -13.38 -0.97 -0.01
N LEU A 117 -13.91 0.22 -0.28
CA LEU A 117 -14.62 0.99 0.72
C LEU A 117 -16.00 0.35 0.92
N SER A 118 -16.24 -0.21 2.10
CA SER A 118 -17.55 -0.76 2.45
C SER A 118 -18.48 0.37 2.84
N ASP A 119 -19.65 0.43 2.21
CA ASP A 119 -20.75 1.24 2.72
C ASP A 119 -21.13 0.71 4.11
N ALA A 120 -21.35 1.63 5.06
CA ALA A 120 -21.97 1.31 6.33
C ALA A 120 -23.46 0.99 6.08
N GLY A 121 -23.78 -0.20 5.55
CA GLY A 121 -25.18 -0.62 5.38
C GLY A 121 -25.50 -1.71 4.36
N GLY A 122 -24.55 -2.27 3.61
CA GLY A 122 -24.82 -3.38 2.70
C GLY A 122 -24.60 -4.73 3.36
N ASN A 123 -25.68 -5.39 3.83
CA ASN A 123 -25.64 -6.81 4.19
C ASN A 123 -25.35 -7.65 2.91
N PRO A 124 -24.60 -8.76 2.99
CA PRO A 124 -24.37 -9.64 1.84
C PRO A 124 -25.65 -10.19 1.21
#